data_AF-Q2NH33-F1
#
_entry.id   AF-Q2NH33-F1
#
_cell.length_a   1.000
_cell.length_b   1.000
_cell.length_c   1.000
_cell.angle_alpha   90.00
_cell.angle_beta   90.00
_cell.angle_gamma   90.00
#
_symmetry.space_group_name_H-M   'P 1'
#
loop_
_entity.id
_entity.type
_entity.pdbx_description
1 polymer ?
#
loop_
_entity_poly.entity_id
_entity_poly.type
_entity_poly.pdbx_seq_one_letter_code
_entity_poly.pdbx_strand_id
1 'polypeptide(L)'
;MEITKLNLESEDIVQNNIEQLKQLFPEIVTEGKIDFYKLKEVLGDEIDDEDEKYEFTWNGKHDAIREFQKPSHCTLRPDKNNSKNWNTTENLYIEGDNLEVLKLLQKSYQSKIKMMYIDPPYNTGNDSFIYKDNFQENETEYIEKEEERGKFQSNPNSSGRYHTNWMNMIYPLLRLARNLLSEEGVLLISIDDNEFSNLIVMCKEIFGEENIDNLIWQKVDNDSGKMKITYRVRLEHEYVLICYKNKNKTYFNKFIEERNYKNEYDNPDNDPRGPYKQAIISSTEEKSNKDSPNYYSITTPSGKIFTRQWRVSEEEMLELIGEDRIYFGKNGDSVPSLKAFINEPKLSTPTTILSGVGTAKTAGKDIENMLGSRKIFSYPKPWLSSCWVLKKF
;
A
#
# COMPACT_ATOMS: atom_id res chain seq x y z
N MET A 1 -1.41 25.67 -42.79
CA MET A 1 -1.47 24.94 -41.51
C MET A 1 -0.84 23.59 -41.75
N GLU A 2 0.37 23.37 -41.22
CA GLU A 2 0.91 22.02 -41.18
C GLU A 2 -0.02 21.16 -40.32
N ILE A 3 -0.58 20.11 -40.92
CA ILE A 3 -1.37 19.13 -40.20
C ILE A 3 -0.37 18.31 -39.39
N THR A 4 -0.18 18.66 -38.12
CA THR A 4 0.60 17.84 -37.19
C THR A 4 -0.14 16.52 -37.06
N LYS A 5 0.37 15.45 -37.69
CA LYS A 5 -0.13 14.09 -37.48
C LYS A 5 0.11 13.74 -36.01
N LEU A 6 -0.95 13.78 -35.22
CA LEU A 6 -0.93 13.30 -33.85
C LEU A 6 -0.85 11.78 -33.89
N ASN A 7 0.17 11.21 -33.26
CA ASN A 7 0.19 9.79 -32.98
C ASN A 7 -0.91 9.49 -31.93
N LEU A 8 -1.93 8.74 -32.37
CA LEU A 8 -3.12 8.39 -31.60
C LEU A 8 -2.94 7.11 -30.76
N GLU A 9 -1.81 6.44 -30.91
CA GLU A 9 -1.50 5.23 -30.15
C GLU A 9 -0.91 5.61 -28.77
N SER A 10 -1.17 4.75 -27.78
CA SER A 10 -0.44 4.82 -26.52
C SER A 10 1.06 4.57 -26.73
N GLU A 11 1.84 4.82 -25.70
CA GLU A 11 3.28 4.56 -25.73
C GLU A 11 3.60 3.08 -25.97
N ASP A 12 4.58 2.80 -26.83
CA ASP A 12 5.10 1.45 -27.05
C ASP A 12 6.10 1.09 -25.94
N ILE A 13 5.62 0.30 -24.98
CA ILE A 13 6.38 -0.10 -23.81
C ILE A 13 7.60 -0.96 -24.20
N VAL A 14 7.49 -1.79 -25.23
CA VAL A 14 8.58 -2.67 -25.66
C VAL A 14 9.71 -1.83 -26.24
N GLN A 15 9.37 -0.89 -27.11
CA GLN A 15 10.34 0.00 -27.72
C GLN A 15 11.03 0.90 -26.66
N ASN A 16 10.27 1.45 -25.70
CA ASN A 16 10.85 2.25 -24.62
C ASN A 16 11.84 1.42 -23.75
N ASN A 17 11.49 0.17 -23.42
CA ASN A 17 12.41 -0.70 -22.67
C ASN A 17 13.70 -0.98 -23.44
N ILE A 18 13.62 -1.20 -24.76
CA ILE A 18 14.80 -1.38 -25.62
C ILE A 18 15.66 -0.12 -25.61
N GLU A 19 15.04 1.07 -25.66
CA GLU A 19 15.75 2.35 -25.62
C GLU A 19 16.45 2.58 -24.28
N GLN A 20 15.82 2.24 -23.15
CA GLN A 20 16.44 2.32 -21.82
C GLN A 20 17.62 1.36 -21.69
N LEU A 21 17.47 0.12 -22.14
CA LEU A 21 18.56 -0.85 -22.16
C LEU A 21 19.72 -0.39 -23.05
N LYS A 22 19.42 0.22 -24.20
CA LYS A 22 20.42 0.81 -25.09
C LYS A 22 21.17 1.97 -24.45
N GLN A 23 20.52 2.77 -23.61
CA GLN A 23 21.18 3.86 -22.90
C GLN A 23 22.20 3.35 -21.87
N LEU A 24 21.89 2.24 -21.20
CA LEU A 24 22.76 1.62 -20.21
C LEU A 24 23.89 0.80 -20.87
N PHE A 25 23.54 0.01 -21.89
CA PHE A 25 24.44 -0.93 -22.55
C PHE A 25 24.30 -0.81 -24.08
N PRO A 26 24.87 0.21 -24.73
CA PRO A 26 24.71 0.43 -26.16
C PRO A 26 25.11 -0.78 -27.03
N GLU A 27 26.12 -1.54 -26.59
CA GLU A 27 26.72 -2.68 -27.28
C GLU A 27 25.80 -3.90 -27.39
N ILE A 28 24.79 -4.03 -26.52
CA ILE A 28 23.85 -5.16 -26.53
C ILE A 28 22.76 -5.00 -27.58
N VAL A 29 22.62 -3.83 -28.22
CA VAL A 29 21.57 -3.58 -29.21
C VAL A 29 22.14 -3.60 -30.62
N THR A 30 21.77 -4.62 -31.40
CA THR A 30 22.19 -4.79 -32.80
C THR A 30 20.95 -4.81 -33.70
N GLU A 31 20.90 -3.93 -34.70
CA GLU A 31 19.75 -3.82 -35.64
C GLU A 31 18.38 -3.64 -34.95
N GLY A 32 18.34 -2.98 -33.80
CA GLY A 32 17.12 -2.75 -33.02
C GLY A 32 16.65 -3.96 -32.20
N LYS A 33 17.44 -5.04 -32.14
CA LYS A 33 17.19 -6.21 -31.29
C LYS A 33 18.24 -6.33 -30.20
N ILE A 34 17.88 -6.96 -29.09
CA ILE A 34 18.79 -7.24 -27.96
C ILE A 34 19.58 -8.52 -28.25
N ASP A 35 20.89 -8.43 -28.19
CA ASP A 35 21.83 -9.53 -28.21
C ASP A 35 22.05 -10.05 -26.78
N PHE A 36 21.39 -11.17 -26.46
CA PHE A 36 21.48 -11.78 -25.14
C PHE A 36 22.87 -12.30 -24.79
N TYR A 37 23.70 -12.67 -25.78
CA TYR A 37 25.06 -13.13 -25.49
C TYR A 37 25.92 -11.96 -24.99
N LYS A 38 25.86 -10.82 -25.67
CA LYS A 38 26.54 -9.61 -25.21
C LYS A 38 26.01 -9.10 -23.88
N LEU A 39 24.70 -9.18 -23.64
CA LEU A 39 24.14 -8.84 -22.33
C LEU A 39 24.73 -9.74 -21.24
N LYS A 40 24.89 -11.04 -21.50
CA LYS A 40 25.56 -11.95 -20.57
C LYS A 40 27.04 -11.58 -20.38
N GLU A 41 27.77 -11.28 -21.46
CA GLU A 41 29.18 -10.86 -21.36
C GLU A 41 29.35 -9.57 -20.54
N VAL A 42 28.44 -8.60 -20.68
CA VAL A 42 28.46 -7.34 -19.95
C VAL A 42 28.15 -7.52 -18.46
N LEU A 43 27.24 -8.44 -18.11
CA LEU A 43 26.84 -8.70 -16.72
C LEU A 43 27.79 -9.67 -15.98
N GLY A 44 28.61 -10.44 -16.70
CA GLY A 44 29.68 -11.26 -16.12
C GLY A 44 29.16 -12.36 -15.18
N ASP A 45 29.79 -12.48 -14.00
CA ASP A 45 29.52 -13.55 -13.02
C ASP A 45 28.21 -13.35 -12.23
N GLU A 46 27.52 -12.21 -12.38
CA GLU A 46 26.25 -11.89 -11.70
C GLU A 46 25.02 -12.50 -12.41
N ILE A 47 25.24 -13.57 -13.18
CA ILE A 47 24.21 -14.26 -13.94
C ILE A 47 23.94 -15.60 -13.28
N ASP A 48 22.71 -15.76 -12.81
CA ASP A 48 22.23 -17.05 -12.35
C ASP A 48 21.82 -17.89 -13.57
N ASP A 49 22.54 -18.99 -13.83
CA ASP A 49 22.28 -19.97 -14.90
C ASP A 49 21.76 -21.32 -14.39
N GLU A 50 21.35 -21.42 -13.12
CA GLU A 50 20.80 -22.66 -12.56
C GLU A 50 19.45 -23.04 -13.22
N ASP A 51 19.26 -24.35 -13.44
CA ASP A 51 18.05 -24.90 -14.06
C ASP A 51 16.85 -24.96 -13.08
N GLU A 52 17.11 -25.12 -11.77
CA GLU A 52 16.07 -25.22 -10.75
C GLU A 52 15.86 -23.87 -10.05
N LYS A 53 14.87 -23.11 -10.52
CA LYS A 53 14.50 -21.80 -9.95
C LYS A 53 13.07 -21.80 -9.45
N TYR A 54 12.84 -21.05 -8.37
CA TYR A 54 11.47 -20.71 -8.00
C TYR A 54 10.84 -19.86 -9.11
N GLU A 55 9.88 -20.44 -9.83
CA GLU A 55 9.11 -19.74 -10.84
C GLU A 55 7.63 -19.68 -10.42
N PHE A 56 7.10 -18.47 -10.32
CA PHE A 56 5.68 -18.27 -10.15
C PHE A 56 4.98 -18.23 -11.51
N THR A 57 4.27 -19.29 -11.87
CA THR A 57 3.63 -19.43 -13.18
C THR A 57 2.16 -19.84 -13.08
N TRP A 58 1.36 -19.45 -14.09
CA TRP A 58 -0.04 -19.84 -14.23
C TRP A 58 -0.45 -19.81 -15.71
N ASN A 59 -1.58 -20.47 -16.03
CA ASN A 59 -2.09 -20.50 -17.40
C ASN A 59 -2.54 -19.10 -17.86
N GLY A 60 -2.02 -18.58 -18.96
CA GLY A 60 -2.35 -17.24 -19.46
C GLY A 60 -1.44 -16.11 -18.97
N LYS A 61 -0.42 -16.39 -18.14
CA LYS A 61 0.60 -15.39 -17.75
C LYS A 61 1.24 -14.70 -18.96
N HIS A 62 1.61 -15.47 -19.99
CA HIS A 62 2.19 -14.93 -21.22
C HIS A 62 1.22 -14.01 -21.98
N ASP A 63 -0.07 -14.32 -21.96
CA ASP A 63 -1.10 -13.49 -22.62
C ASP A 63 -1.34 -12.22 -21.83
N ALA A 64 -1.38 -12.28 -20.49
CA ALA A 64 -1.43 -11.13 -19.62
C ALA A 64 -0.24 -10.17 -19.83
N ILE A 65 0.97 -10.70 -20.03
CA ILE A 65 2.15 -9.90 -20.39
C ILE A 65 1.97 -9.22 -21.76
N ARG A 66 1.45 -9.96 -22.75
CA ARG A 66 1.19 -9.41 -24.10
C ARG A 66 0.13 -8.31 -24.07
N GLU A 67 -0.92 -8.45 -23.27
CA GLU A 67 -1.96 -7.42 -23.11
C GLU A 67 -1.42 -6.14 -22.47
N PHE A 68 -0.49 -6.25 -21.54
CA PHE A 68 0.25 -5.11 -21.00
C PHE A 68 1.10 -4.40 -22.06
N GLN A 69 1.77 -5.15 -22.95
CA GLN A 69 2.64 -4.60 -23.99
C GLN A 69 1.89 -4.00 -25.18
N LYS A 70 0.64 -4.44 -25.40
CA LYS A 70 -0.17 -4.02 -26.54
C LYS A 70 -0.58 -2.55 -26.42
N PRO A 71 -0.26 -1.70 -27.42
CA PRO A 71 -0.72 -0.32 -27.44
C PRO A 71 -2.25 -0.21 -27.45
N SER A 72 -2.76 0.84 -26.82
CA SER A 72 -4.16 1.24 -26.93
C SER A 72 -4.36 2.13 -28.16
N HIS A 73 -5.49 1.92 -28.86
CA HIS A 73 -5.99 2.80 -29.91
C HIS A 73 -7.21 3.62 -29.43
N CYS A 74 -7.58 3.51 -28.16
CA CYS A 74 -8.67 4.28 -27.58
C CYS A 74 -8.29 5.76 -27.44
N THR A 75 -9.28 6.64 -27.26
CA THR A 75 -9.04 8.06 -27.01
C THR A 75 -9.94 8.56 -25.89
N LEU A 76 -9.45 9.51 -25.11
CA LEU A 76 -10.23 10.16 -24.06
C LEU A 76 -11.06 11.30 -24.66
N ARG A 77 -12.38 11.26 -24.43
CA ARG A 77 -13.30 12.32 -24.85
C ARG A 77 -13.66 13.19 -23.63
N PRO A 78 -13.41 14.51 -23.67
CA PRO A 78 -13.80 15.40 -22.57
C PRO A 78 -15.32 15.54 -22.47
N ASP A 79 -15.89 15.37 -21.28
CA ASP A 79 -17.30 15.63 -20.98
C ASP A 79 -17.45 16.91 -20.15
N LYS A 80 -17.62 18.05 -20.84
CA LYS A 80 -17.77 19.36 -20.19
C LYS A 80 -19.11 19.50 -19.46
N ASN A 81 -20.16 18.82 -19.93
CA ASN A 81 -21.51 18.99 -19.40
C ASN A 81 -21.65 18.37 -18.02
N ASN A 82 -21.00 17.21 -17.81
CA ASN A 82 -21.01 16.50 -16.53
C ASN A 82 -19.84 16.88 -15.61
N SER A 83 -18.89 17.68 -16.10
CA SER A 83 -17.78 18.16 -15.29
C SER A 83 -18.19 19.24 -14.30
N LYS A 84 -17.59 19.21 -13.11
CA LYS A 84 -17.69 20.27 -12.11
C LYS A 84 -16.41 21.10 -12.11
N ASN A 85 -16.55 22.42 -12.14
CA ASN A 85 -15.43 23.36 -12.12
C ASN A 85 -14.43 23.13 -13.27
N TRP A 86 -14.90 22.92 -14.50
CA TRP A 86 -14.10 22.55 -15.68
C TRP A 86 -12.78 23.30 -15.84
N ASN A 87 -12.76 24.62 -15.60
CA ASN A 87 -11.56 25.45 -15.81
C ASN A 87 -10.61 25.48 -14.61
N THR A 88 -11.01 25.01 -13.44
CA THR A 88 -10.26 25.19 -12.19
C THR A 88 -10.04 23.90 -11.41
N THR A 89 -10.71 22.80 -11.77
CA THR A 89 -10.52 21.51 -11.12
C THR A 89 -9.18 20.90 -11.54
N GLU A 90 -8.42 20.43 -10.55
CA GLU A 90 -7.23 19.59 -10.77
C GLU A 90 -7.56 18.10 -10.68
N ASN A 91 -8.83 17.77 -10.38
CA ASN A 91 -9.31 16.40 -10.23
C ASN A 91 -9.90 15.88 -11.54
N LEU A 92 -9.60 14.62 -11.86
CA LEU A 92 -10.10 13.92 -13.05
C LEU A 92 -10.95 12.72 -12.65
N TYR A 93 -12.07 12.55 -13.36
CA TYR A 93 -12.87 11.33 -13.36
C TYR A 93 -12.89 10.79 -14.78
N ILE A 94 -12.50 9.53 -14.96
CA ILE A 94 -12.41 8.87 -16.25
C ILE A 94 -13.28 7.61 -16.20
N GLU A 95 -14.19 7.50 -17.17
CA GLU A 95 -15.06 6.34 -17.35
C GLU A 95 -14.52 5.49 -18.50
N GLY A 96 -14.35 4.19 -18.26
CA GLY A 96 -13.86 3.23 -19.25
C GLY A 96 -13.24 1.99 -18.62
N ASP A 97 -12.78 1.08 -19.48
CA ASP A 97 -11.98 -0.06 -19.03
C ASP A 97 -10.66 0.43 -18.44
N ASN A 98 -10.33 -0.02 -17.24
CA ASN A 98 -9.19 0.47 -16.49
C ASN A 98 -7.84 0.13 -17.16
N LEU A 99 -7.73 -0.98 -17.89
CA LEU A 99 -6.52 -1.35 -18.60
C LEU A 99 -6.24 -0.35 -19.72
N GLU A 100 -7.25 -0.07 -20.53
CA GLU A 100 -7.14 0.89 -21.64
C GLU A 100 -6.90 2.31 -21.13
N VAL A 101 -7.60 2.73 -20.07
CA VAL A 101 -7.37 4.05 -19.46
C VAL A 101 -5.94 4.18 -18.94
N LEU A 102 -5.41 3.18 -18.23
CA LEU A 102 -4.04 3.23 -17.71
C LEU A 102 -2.99 3.26 -18.83
N LYS A 103 -3.23 2.56 -19.95
CA LYS A 103 -2.36 2.66 -21.15
C LYS A 103 -2.32 4.07 -21.71
N LEU A 104 -3.47 4.75 -21.81
CA LEU A 104 -3.53 6.14 -22.28
C LEU A 104 -2.85 7.12 -21.32
N LEU A 105 -2.94 6.87 -20.02
CA LEU A 105 -2.32 7.71 -19.00
C LEU A 105 -0.79 7.62 -18.99
N GLN A 106 -0.17 6.53 -19.47
CA GLN A 106 1.30 6.37 -19.54
C GLN A 106 1.96 7.63 -20.11
N LYS A 107 1.54 8.05 -21.30
CA LYS A 107 2.15 9.17 -22.03
C LYS A 107 2.23 10.48 -21.24
N SER A 108 1.26 10.74 -20.35
CA SER A 108 1.17 12.01 -19.61
C SER A 108 1.59 11.88 -18.14
N TYR A 109 1.43 10.70 -17.54
CA TYR A 109 1.56 10.46 -16.10
C TYR A 109 2.62 9.43 -15.73
N GLN A 110 3.39 8.90 -16.68
CA GLN A 110 4.52 8.02 -16.40
C GLN A 110 5.44 8.64 -15.34
N SER A 111 5.76 7.84 -14.32
CA SER A 111 6.61 8.24 -13.18
C SER A 111 6.17 9.50 -12.41
N LYS A 112 4.88 9.88 -12.45
CA LYS A 112 4.37 11.10 -11.79
C LYS A 112 3.41 10.83 -10.64
N ILE A 113 2.86 9.63 -10.52
CA ILE A 113 1.85 9.32 -9.50
C ILE A 113 2.54 9.00 -8.17
N LYS A 114 2.27 9.80 -7.13
CA LYS A 114 2.86 9.58 -5.79
C LYS A 114 2.15 8.48 -5.01
N MET A 115 0.84 8.33 -5.17
CA MET A 115 0.09 7.30 -4.45
C MET A 115 -1.06 6.81 -5.31
N MET A 116 -1.26 5.49 -5.31
CA MET A 116 -2.46 4.84 -5.81
C MET A 116 -3.09 3.98 -4.71
N TYR A 117 -4.40 3.92 -4.69
CA TYR A 117 -5.17 3.01 -3.86
C TYR A 117 -6.21 2.31 -4.72
N ILE A 118 -6.24 0.99 -4.68
CA ILE A 118 -7.20 0.17 -5.40
C ILE A 118 -7.88 -0.85 -4.48
N ASP A 119 -9.13 -1.13 -4.78
CA ASP A 119 -9.96 -2.14 -4.11
C ASP A 119 -10.50 -3.11 -5.19
N PRO A 120 -9.65 -4.01 -5.71
CA PRO A 120 -10.05 -4.95 -6.75
C PRO A 120 -11.14 -5.90 -6.23
N PRO A 121 -11.87 -6.61 -7.12
CA PRO A 121 -12.78 -7.66 -6.69
C PRO A 121 -12.00 -8.74 -5.94
N TYR A 122 -12.53 -9.21 -4.80
CA TYR A 122 -11.81 -10.15 -3.94
C TYR A 122 -11.89 -11.62 -4.39
N ASN A 123 -12.65 -11.91 -5.45
CA ASN A 123 -12.89 -13.27 -5.93
C ASN A 123 -13.41 -14.17 -4.79
N THR A 124 -14.57 -13.82 -4.21
CA THR A 124 -15.17 -14.57 -3.09
C THR A 124 -16.08 -15.72 -3.54
N GLY A 125 -16.38 -15.81 -4.84
CA GLY A 125 -17.27 -16.81 -5.43
C GLY A 125 -18.76 -16.49 -5.36
N ASN A 126 -19.15 -15.53 -4.51
CA ASN A 126 -20.53 -15.03 -4.42
C ASN A 126 -20.72 -13.72 -5.18
N ASP A 127 -19.63 -13.04 -5.50
CA ASP A 127 -19.66 -11.88 -6.37
C ASP A 127 -20.02 -12.36 -7.77
N SER A 128 -21.02 -11.76 -8.40
CA SER A 128 -21.47 -12.05 -9.77
C SER A 128 -20.45 -11.58 -10.83
N PHE A 129 -19.16 -11.70 -10.51
CA PHE A 129 -18.04 -11.29 -11.33
C PHE A 129 -17.79 -12.33 -12.42
N ILE A 130 -18.07 -11.94 -13.66
CA ILE A 130 -17.91 -12.78 -14.86
C ILE A 130 -16.73 -12.20 -15.66
N TYR A 131 -15.79 -13.06 -16.02
CA TYR A 131 -14.63 -12.68 -16.81
C TYR A 131 -14.94 -12.81 -18.31
N LYS A 132 -14.63 -11.77 -19.09
CA LYS A 132 -14.67 -11.82 -20.56
C LYS A 132 -13.33 -12.36 -21.04
N ASP A 133 -13.29 -13.64 -21.45
CA ASP A 133 -12.07 -14.31 -21.96
C ASP A 133 -11.58 -13.71 -23.30
N ASN A 134 -12.38 -12.90 -23.99
CA ASN A 134 -12.06 -12.37 -25.33
C ASN A 134 -12.48 -10.91 -25.48
N PHE A 135 -11.52 -9.98 -25.45
CA PHE A 135 -11.74 -8.53 -25.60
C PHE A 135 -12.03 -8.08 -27.06
N GLN A 136 -12.13 -9.02 -28.02
CA GLN A 136 -12.37 -8.73 -29.44
C GLN A 136 -13.81 -8.97 -29.91
N GLU A 137 -14.66 -9.60 -29.12
CA GLU A 137 -16.05 -9.86 -29.53
C GLU A 137 -16.97 -8.71 -29.09
N ASN A 138 -17.83 -8.24 -30.00
CA ASN A 138 -18.83 -7.24 -29.69
C ASN A 138 -19.71 -7.73 -28.53
N GLU A 139 -20.07 -6.82 -27.62
CA GLU A 139 -20.81 -7.13 -26.40
C GLU A 139 -22.11 -7.92 -26.67
N THR A 140 -22.75 -7.63 -27.80
CA THR A 140 -23.96 -8.32 -28.28
C THR A 140 -23.68 -9.75 -28.75
N GLU A 141 -22.57 -9.97 -29.45
CA GLU A 141 -22.20 -11.28 -30.02
C GLU A 141 -21.74 -12.27 -28.93
N TYR A 142 -21.12 -11.75 -27.87
CA TYR A 142 -20.76 -12.52 -26.68
C TYR A 142 -22.00 -12.94 -25.88
N ILE A 143 -22.94 -12.02 -25.65
CA ILE A 143 -24.20 -12.33 -24.95
C ILE A 143 -25.01 -13.38 -25.71
N GLU A 144 -25.10 -13.28 -27.04
CA GLU A 144 -25.81 -14.25 -27.88
C GLU A 144 -25.14 -15.64 -27.88
N LYS A 145 -23.81 -15.71 -27.98
CA LYS A 145 -23.07 -16.98 -27.89
C LYS A 145 -23.09 -17.60 -26.48
N GLU A 146 -23.24 -16.79 -25.43
CA GLU A 146 -23.36 -17.27 -24.05
C GLU A 146 -24.79 -17.70 -23.67
N GLU A 147 -25.83 -17.08 -24.24
CA GLU A 147 -27.21 -17.55 -24.14
C GLU A 147 -27.40 -18.92 -24.81
N GLU A 148 -26.78 -19.15 -25.97
CA GLU A 148 -26.77 -20.48 -26.62
C GLU A 148 -25.98 -21.54 -25.83
N ARG A 149 -24.95 -21.15 -25.08
CA ARG A 149 -24.14 -22.07 -24.24
C ARG A 149 -24.80 -22.44 -22.91
N GLY A 150 -25.95 -21.85 -22.58
CA GLY A 150 -26.80 -22.31 -21.48
C GLY A 150 -26.08 -22.37 -20.13
N LYS A 151 -25.51 -21.24 -19.69
CA LYS A 151 -25.29 -20.84 -18.27
C LYS A 151 -24.38 -19.60 -18.25
N PHE A 152 -24.87 -18.51 -17.64
CA PHE A 152 -24.01 -17.54 -16.96
C PHE A 152 -23.18 -18.30 -15.92
N GLN A 153 -21.98 -18.77 -16.26
CA GLN A 153 -21.11 -19.40 -15.27
C GLN A 153 -20.40 -18.28 -14.53
N SER A 154 -21.00 -17.82 -13.43
CA SER A 154 -20.25 -17.27 -12.29
C SER A 154 -18.98 -18.10 -12.14
N ASN A 155 -17.79 -17.48 -12.09
CA ASN A 155 -16.52 -18.21 -11.93
C ASN A 155 -16.64 -19.07 -10.65
N PRO A 156 -16.94 -20.39 -10.73
CA PRO A 156 -17.27 -21.14 -9.54
C PRO A 156 -15.95 -21.43 -8.82
N ASN A 157 -15.90 -21.37 -7.49
CA ASN A 157 -14.71 -21.71 -6.70
C ASN A 157 -14.17 -23.12 -6.99
N SER A 158 -14.97 -23.99 -7.65
CA SER A 158 -14.59 -25.33 -8.10
C SER A 158 -13.94 -25.39 -9.49
N SER A 159 -13.81 -24.27 -10.21
CA SER A 159 -13.14 -24.22 -11.51
C SER A 159 -11.63 -24.22 -11.33
N GLY A 160 -10.92 -25.10 -12.05
CA GLY A 160 -9.45 -25.10 -12.05
C GLY A 160 -8.82 -23.81 -12.60
N ARG A 161 -9.61 -22.91 -13.20
CA ARG A 161 -9.18 -21.60 -13.69
C ARG A 161 -9.59 -20.43 -12.80
N TYR A 162 -10.17 -20.72 -11.63
CA TYR A 162 -10.75 -19.71 -10.75
C TYR A 162 -9.79 -18.56 -10.41
N HIS A 163 -8.62 -18.90 -9.88
CA HIS A 163 -7.55 -17.95 -9.55
C HIS A 163 -6.86 -17.39 -10.80
N THR A 164 -6.64 -18.24 -11.79
CA THR A 164 -5.99 -17.87 -13.06
C THR A 164 -6.68 -16.70 -13.76
N ASN A 165 -8.02 -16.70 -13.84
CA ASN A 165 -8.76 -15.63 -14.50
C ASN A 165 -8.60 -14.29 -13.77
N TRP A 166 -8.63 -14.33 -12.44
CA TRP A 166 -8.39 -13.14 -11.62
C TRP A 166 -6.98 -12.59 -11.80
N MET A 167 -5.97 -13.48 -11.81
CA MET A 167 -4.58 -13.10 -12.04
C MET A 167 -4.35 -12.54 -13.45
N ASN A 168 -4.95 -13.11 -14.48
CA ASN A 168 -4.87 -12.60 -15.86
C ASN A 168 -5.40 -11.17 -15.99
N MET A 169 -6.42 -10.81 -15.20
CA MET A 169 -6.96 -9.46 -15.14
C MET A 169 -6.08 -8.49 -14.35
N ILE A 170 -5.63 -8.88 -13.14
CA ILE A 170 -4.93 -7.98 -12.22
C ILE A 170 -3.47 -7.76 -12.63
N TYR A 171 -2.79 -8.80 -13.10
CA TYR A 171 -1.37 -8.73 -13.44
C TYR A 171 -0.98 -7.60 -14.42
N PRO A 172 -1.66 -7.41 -15.58
CA PRO A 172 -1.32 -6.31 -16.48
C PRO A 172 -1.60 -4.93 -15.88
N LEU A 173 -2.66 -4.80 -15.07
CA LEU A 173 -2.99 -3.55 -14.36
C LEU A 173 -1.89 -3.17 -13.36
N LEU A 174 -1.37 -4.13 -12.59
CA LEU A 174 -0.28 -3.90 -11.65
C LEU A 174 1.00 -3.44 -12.36
N ARG A 175 1.30 -4.02 -13.53
CA ARG A 175 2.46 -3.58 -14.35
C ARG A 175 2.30 -2.16 -14.87
N LEU A 176 1.11 -1.80 -15.36
CA LEU A 176 0.83 -0.42 -15.78
C LEU A 176 0.91 0.55 -14.60
N ALA A 177 0.32 0.19 -13.46
CA ALA A 177 0.36 0.98 -12.25
C ALA A 177 1.82 1.26 -11.83
N ARG A 178 2.69 0.24 -11.82
CA ARG A 178 4.11 0.41 -11.51
C ARG A 178 4.79 1.44 -12.42
N ASN A 179 4.44 1.50 -13.71
CA ASN A 179 5.03 2.47 -14.64
C ASN A 179 4.57 3.92 -14.37
N LEU A 180 3.37 4.10 -13.84
CA LEU A 180 2.83 5.44 -13.51
C LEU A 180 3.38 5.98 -12.19
N LEU A 181 3.79 5.12 -11.26
CA LEU A 181 4.34 5.54 -9.98
C LEU A 181 5.66 6.27 -10.13
N SER A 182 5.79 7.41 -9.44
CA SER A 182 7.07 8.08 -9.22
C SER A 182 8.02 7.21 -8.41
N GLU A 183 9.30 7.56 -8.37
CA GLU A 183 10.32 6.82 -7.62
C GLU A 183 10.00 6.68 -6.11
N GLU A 184 9.36 7.69 -5.52
CA GLU A 184 8.90 7.68 -4.12
C GLU A 184 7.47 7.14 -3.98
N GLY A 185 6.89 6.69 -5.08
CA GLY A 185 5.47 6.39 -5.18
C GLY A 185 5.11 5.02 -4.65
N VAL A 186 3.85 4.89 -4.19
CA VAL A 186 3.31 3.61 -3.72
C VAL A 186 1.98 3.25 -4.37
N LEU A 187 1.71 1.95 -4.43
CA LEU A 187 0.41 1.38 -4.71
C LEU A 187 -0.08 0.63 -3.48
N LEU A 188 -1.28 0.95 -3.02
CA LEU A 188 -1.98 0.22 -1.96
C LEU A 188 -3.12 -0.59 -2.54
N ILE A 189 -3.24 -1.84 -2.11
CA ILE A 189 -4.22 -2.79 -2.64
C ILE A 189 -4.96 -3.43 -1.49
N SER A 190 -6.26 -3.17 -1.37
CA SER A 190 -7.12 -3.90 -0.44
C SER A 190 -7.44 -5.30 -0.99
N ILE A 191 -7.40 -6.30 -0.12
CA ILE A 191 -7.72 -7.69 -0.48
C ILE A 191 -8.18 -8.47 0.76
N ASP A 192 -8.98 -9.51 0.56
CA ASP A 192 -9.27 -10.50 1.61
C ASP A 192 -8.39 -11.76 1.46
N ASP A 193 -8.69 -12.79 2.25
CA ASP A 193 -7.92 -14.02 2.28
C ASP A 193 -7.93 -14.82 0.96
N ASN A 194 -8.92 -14.62 0.06
CA ASN A 194 -9.12 -15.50 -1.10
C ASN A 194 -8.00 -15.40 -2.14
N GLU A 195 -7.52 -14.18 -2.41
CA GLU A 195 -6.48 -13.92 -3.41
C GLU A 195 -5.22 -13.28 -2.82
N PHE A 196 -5.15 -13.10 -1.49
CA PHE A 196 -4.00 -12.48 -0.83
C PHE A 196 -2.67 -13.16 -1.20
N SER A 197 -2.61 -14.49 -1.19
CA SER A 197 -1.40 -15.25 -1.52
C SER A 197 -0.99 -15.09 -2.99
N ASN A 198 -1.94 -15.04 -3.91
CA ASN A 198 -1.64 -14.85 -5.33
C ASN A 198 -1.22 -13.41 -5.62
N LEU A 199 -1.90 -12.44 -5.01
CA LEU A 199 -1.60 -11.02 -5.14
C LEU A 199 -0.20 -10.68 -4.62
N ILE A 200 0.18 -11.16 -3.43
CA ILE A 200 1.49 -10.83 -2.86
C ILE A 200 2.62 -11.36 -3.73
N VAL A 201 2.49 -12.57 -4.29
CA VAL A 201 3.53 -13.13 -5.17
C VAL A 201 3.61 -12.37 -6.50
N MET A 202 2.47 -12.02 -7.11
CA MET A 202 2.46 -11.16 -8.30
C MET A 202 3.11 -9.80 -8.03
N CYS A 203 2.83 -9.20 -6.87
CA CYS A 203 3.41 -7.90 -6.51
C CYS A 203 4.92 -8.01 -6.24
N LYS A 204 5.39 -9.07 -5.58
CA LYS A 204 6.83 -9.33 -5.40
C LYS A 204 7.55 -9.46 -6.74
N GLU A 205 6.97 -10.18 -7.70
CA GLU A 205 7.53 -10.31 -9.04
C GLU A 205 7.60 -8.95 -9.78
N ILE A 206 6.56 -8.14 -9.67
CA ILE A 206 6.46 -6.87 -10.41
C ILE A 206 7.29 -5.75 -9.76
N PHE A 207 7.30 -5.65 -8.43
CA PHE A 207 7.90 -4.55 -7.69
C PHE A 207 9.25 -4.90 -7.05
N GLY A 208 9.61 -6.18 -6.94
CA GLY A 208 10.73 -6.65 -6.12
C GLY A 208 10.27 -7.04 -4.72
N GLU A 209 10.82 -8.13 -4.17
CA GLU A 209 10.37 -8.68 -2.89
C GLU A 209 10.64 -7.74 -1.72
N GLU A 210 11.74 -7.00 -1.77
CA GLU A 210 12.12 -6.00 -0.78
C GLU A 210 11.21 -4.77 -0.78
N ASN A 211 10.47 -4.54 -1.88
CA ASN A 211 9.60 -3.39 -2.08
C ASN A 211 8.13 -3.67 -1.73
N ILE A 212 7.88 -4.59 -0.78
CA ILE A 212 6.53 -4.95 -0.32
C ILE A 212 6.43 -4.79 1.19
N ASP A 213 5.28 -4.29 1.67
CA ASP A 213 4.82 -4.40 3.06
C ASP A 213 3.37 -4.89 3.10
N ASN A 214 2.98 -5.57 4.18
CA ASN A 214 1.61 -6.02 4.41
C ASN A 214 1.01 -5.35 5.64
N LEU A 215 -0.18 -4.78 5.48
CA LEU A 215 -0.97 -4.24 6.57
C LEU A 215 -2.20 -5.12 6.81
N ILE A 216 -2.64 -5.18 8.07
CA ILE A 216 -3.86 -5.84 8.50
C ILE A 216 -4.86 -4.76 8.87
N TRP A 217 -5.99 -4.70 8.16
CA TRP A 217 -7.07 -3.78 8.46
C TRP A 217 -8.16 -4.46 9.29
N GLN A 218 -8.44 -3.92 10.47
CA GLN A 218 -9.53 -4.39 11.32
C GLN A 218 -10.88 -3.94 10.74
N LYS A 219 -11.62 -4.85 10.13
CA LYS A 219 -12.88 -4.53 9.42
C LYS A 219 -14.12 -4.60 10.29
N VAL A 220 -14.01 -5.09 11.53
CA VAL A 220 -15.11 -5.19 12.51
C VAL A 220 -14.77 -4.51 13.82
N ASP A 221 -15.78 -3.90 14.46
CA ASP A 221 -15.62 -3.31 15.79
C ASP A 221 -15.47 -4.41 16.87
N ASN A 222 -14.65 -4.14 17.90
CA ASN A 222 -14.46 -5.03 19.07
C ASN A 222 -15.80 -5.35 19.80
N ASP A 223 -16.81 -4.48 19.71
CA ASP A 223 -18.10 -4.58 20.41
C ASP A 223 -19.23 -5.19 19.55
N SER A 224 -18.89 -5.90 18.48
CA SER A 224 -19.87 -6.50 17.57
C SER A 224 -20.52 -7.75 18.19
N GLY A 225 -21.49 -7.52 19.09
CA GLY A 225 -22.22 -8.51 19.89
C GLY A 225 -23.15 -9.48 19.15
N LYS A 226 -22.85 -9.84 17.89
CA LYS A 226 -23.53 -10.98 17.23
C LYS A 226 -22.66 -12.22 17.36
N MET A 227 -22.91 -13.00 18.40
CA MET A 227 -22.45 -14.40 18.48
C MET A 227 -23.17 -15.22 17.41
N LYS A 228 -22.75 -15.12 16.15
CA LYS A 228 -22.88 -16.30 15.28
C LYS A 228 -22.01 -17.37 15.95
N ILE A 229 -22.60 -18.53 16.25
CA ILE A 229 -21.86 -19.68 16.76
C ILE A 229 -20.79 -19.99 15.71
N THR A 230 -19.56 -19.59 16.01
CA THR A 230 -18.42 -19.82 15.14
C THR A 230 -17.72 -21.02 15.73
N TYR A 231 -17.75 -22.15 15.03
CA TYR A 231 -17.09 -23.39 15.46
C TYR A 231 -15.57 -23.37 15.20
N ARG A 232 -15.03 -22.25 14.72
CA ARG A 232 -13.63 -22.02 14.29
C ARG A 232 -13.21 -20.58 14.60
N VAL A 233 -12.22 -20.05 13.91
CA VAL A 233 -11.75 -18.66 14.03
C VAL A 233 -12.73 -17.70 13.38
N ARG A 234 -12.96 -16.54 14.02
CA ARG A 234 -13.74 -15.45 13.47
C ARG A 234 -12.86 -14.57 12.59
N LEU A 235 -13.27 -14.32 11.36
CA LEU A 235 -12.59 -13.39 10.46
C LEU A 235 -12.95 -11.95 10.83
N GLU A 236 -11.97 -11.20 11.32
CA GLU A 236 -12.13 -9.83 11.84
C GLU A 236 -11.31 -8.80 11.06
N HIS A 237 -10.51 -9.26 10.12
CA HIS A 237 -9.62 -8.42 9.33
C HIS A 237 -9.70 -8.69 7.83
N GLU A 238 -9.07 -7.80 7.09
CA GLU A 238 -8.68 -7.89 5.69
C GLU A 238 -7.23 -7.38 5.58
N TYR A 239 -6.66 -7.48 4.39
CA TYR A 239 -5.29 -7.05 4.12
C TYR A 239 -5.27 -5.77 3.29
N VAL A 240 -4.21 -4.99 3.48
CA VAL A 240 -3.83 -3.91 2.57
C VAL A 240 -2.36 -4.09 2.25
N LEU A 241 -2.07 -4.47 1.00
CA LEU A 241 -0.69 -4.62 0.52
C LEU A 241 -0.15 -3.25 0.10
N ILE A 242 1.07 -2.91 0.50
CA ILE A 242 1.81 -1.75 -0.01
C ILE A 242 2.90 -2.26 -0.96
N CYS A 243 2.86 -1.76 -2.20
CA CYS A 243 3.89 -1.95 -3.19
C CYS A 243 4.63 -0.62 -3.41
N TYR A 244 5.92 -0.58 -3.14
CA TYR A 244 6.76 0.60 -3.34
C TYR A 244 7.37 0.57 -4.73
N LYS A 245 7.43 1.71 -5.43
CA LYS A 245 8.28 1.82 -6.62
C LYS A 245 9.76 1.65 -6.25
N ASN A 246 10.16 2.29 -5.15
CA ASN A 246 11.46 2.14 -4.51
C ASN A 246 11.32 2.40 -3.00
N LYS A 247 11.37 1.34 -2.20
CA LYS A 247 11.16 1.44 -0.74
C LYS A 247 12.22 2.30 -0.06
N ASN A 248 13.46 2.28 -0.55
CA ASN A 248 14.57 3.05 0.03
C ASN A 248 14.43 4.57 -0.18
N LYS A 249 13.60 5.01 -1.12
CA LYS A 249 13.32 6.43 -1.39
C LYS A 249 11.95 6.88 -0.86
N THR A 250 11.16 5.97 -0.29
CA THR A 250 9.81 6.28 0.16
C THR A 250 9.79 6.55 1.65
N TYR A 251 9.23 7.69 2.06
CA TYR A 251 9.12 8.08 3.46
C TYR A 251 7.68 8.46 3.81
N PHE A 252 7.19 7.93 4.92
CA PHE A 252 5.90 8.34 5.48
C PHE A 252 6.07 9.46 6.48
N ASN A 253 5.15 10.41 6.43
CA ASN A 253 5.06 11.48 7.39
C ASN A 253 4.71 10.92 8.77
N LYS A 254 5.40 11.43 9.80
CA LYS A 254 4.94 11.23 11.18
C LYS A 254 3.62 11.96 11.35
N PHE A 255 2.65 11.32 11.99
CA PHE A 255 1.35 11.92 12.26
C PHE A 255 1.17 12.10 13.76
N ILE A 256 0.35 13.09 14.11
CA ILE A 256 -0.05 13.32 15.49
C ILE A 256 -1.08 12.28 15.88
N GLU A 257 -0.79 11.55 16.95
CA GLU A 257 -1.69 10.60 17.59
C GLU A 257 -2.00 11.10 19.01
N GLU A 258 -3.28 11.17 19.33
CA GLU A 258 -3.73 11.39 20.70
C GLU A 258 -3.44 10.15 21.53
N ARG A 259 -2.89 10.34 22.72
CA ARG A 259 -2.58 9.24 23.61
C ARG A 259 -3.86 8.74 24.27
N ASN A 260 -4.15 7.45 24.11
CA ASN A 260 -5.31 6.81 24.73
C ASN A 260 -4.90 5.51 25.44
N TYR A 261 -4.11 5.60 26.51
CA TYR A 261 -3.79 4.48 27.39
C TYR A 261 -4.87 4.34 28.45
N LYS A 262 -6.04 3.79 28.08
CA LYS A 262 -7.08 3.48 29.07
C LYS A 262 -6.47 2.75 30.26
N ASN A 263 -6.60 3.33 31.46
CA ASN A 263 -6.18 2.78 32.76
C ASN A 263 -4.66 2.63 33.03
N GLU A 264 -3.78 3.32 32.30
CA GLU A 264 -2.31 3.26 32.54
C GLU A 264 -1.69 4.60 32.98
N TYR A 265 -2.50 5.56 33.42
CA TYR A 265 -2.03 6.90 33.78
C TYR A 265 -2.24 7.22 35.26
N ASP A 266 -1.27 7.94 35.82
CA ASP A 266 -1.35 8.52 37.16
C ASP A 266 -0.70 9.92 37.12
N ASN A 267 -0.83 10.68 38.19
CA ASN A 267 -0.11 11.93 38.40
C ASN A 267 0.52 11.94 39.80
N PRO A 268 1.50 11.06 40.06
CA PRO A 268 1.99 10.78 41.42
C PRO A 268 2.73 11.96 42.05
N ASP A 269 3.24 12.89 41.25
CA ASP A 269 3.94 14.10 41.68
C ASP A 269 3.10 15.38 41.55
N ASN A 270 1.80 15.26 41.20
CA ASN A 270 0.88 16.38 41.00
C ASN A 270 1.38 17.41 39.98
N ASP A 271 1.98 16.94 38.89
CA ASP A 271 2.43 17.79 37.79
C ASP A 271 1.25 18.64 37.22
N PRO A 272 1.42 19.96 37.03
CA PRO A 272 0.35 20.84 36.55
C PRO A 272 -0.12 20.54 35.12
N ARG A 273 0.68 19.80 34.32
CA ARG A 273 0.31 19.37 32.96
C ARG A 273 -0.68 18.19 32.96
N GLY A 274 -0.90 17.57 34.12
CA GLY A 274 -1.88 16.51 34.34
C GLY A 274 -1.29 15.09 34.25
N PRO A 275 -2.15 14.06 34.15
CA PRO A 275 -1.71 12.67 34.15
C PRO A 275 -0.75 12.31 33.03
N TYR A 276 0.24 11.48 33.34
CA TYR A 276 1.25 11.02 32.40
C TYR A 276 1.57 9.54 32.56
N LYS A 277 2.14 8.95 31.51
CA LYS A 277 2.73 7.60 31.57
C LYS A 277 4.24 7.73 31.77
N GLN A 278 4.81 6.91 32.65
CA GLN A 278 6.26 6.80 32.79
C GLN A 278 6.84 6.06 31.58
N ALA A 279 7.49 6.78 30.67
CA ALA A 279 8.12 6.20 29.50
C ALA A 279 9.59 5.82 29.80
N ILE A 280 9.96 4.60 29.43
CA ILE A 280 11.33 4.09 29.58
C ILE A 280 12.24 4.85 28.60
N ILE A 281 13.25 5.52 29.15
CA ILE A 281 14.25 6.30 28.38
C ILE A 281 15.67 5.75 28.50
N SER A 282 15.84 4.53 29.00
CA SER A 282 17.15 3.88 29.07
C SER A 282 17.04 2.38 28.80
N SER A 283 18.16 1.78 28.39
CA SER A 283 18.39 0.35 28.58
C SER A 283 18.60 0.05 30.06
N THR A 284 18.52 -1.23 30.47
CA THR A 284 19.05 -1.64 31.77
C THR A 284 20.59 -1.55 31.75
N GLU A 285 21.22 -1.56 32.91
CA GLU A 285 22.68 -1.47 33.00
C GLU A 285 23.35 -2.64 32.28
N GLU A 286 22.81 -3.86 32.40
CA GLU A 286 23.36 -5.08 31.77
C GLU A 286 23.25 -5.05 30.24
N LYS A 287 22.24 -4.36 29.70
CA LYS A 287 21.99 -4.24 28.26
C LYS A 287 22.57 -2.98 27.64
N SER A 288 23.25 -2.15 28.43
CA SER A 288 23.79 -0.89 27.95
C SER A 288 25.04 -1.12 27.11
N ASN A 289 25.07 -0.56 25.90
CA ASN A 289 26.29 -0.47 25.12
C ASN A 289 27.16 0.66 25.68
N LYS A 290 28.30 0.29 26.29
CA LYS A 290 29.24 1.23 26.93
C LYS A 290 29.97 2.13 25.94
N ASP A 291 30.03 1.74 24.67
CA ASP A 291 30.65 2.53 23.60
C ASP A 291 29.66 3.51 22.94
N SER A 292 28.40 3.51 23.37
CA SER A 292 27.41 4.45 22.86
C SER A 292 27.70 5.87 23.34
N PRO A 293 27.57 6.90 22.48
CA PRO A 293 27.65 8.29 22.92
C PRO A 293 26.55 8.67 23.93
N ASN A 294 25.49 7.88 24.03
CA ASN A 294 24.42 8.07 25.01
C ASN A 294 24.61 7.21 26.28
N TYR A 295 25.81 6.67 26.51
CA TYR A 295 26.16 5.99 27.75
C TYR A 295 26.79 6.97 28.73
N TYR A 296 26.00 7.45 29.70
CA TYR A 296 26.44 8.46 30.68
C TYR A 296 25.72 8.29 32.02
N SER A 297 26.16 9.05 33.02
CA SER A 297 25.67 8.98 34.40
C SER A 297 24.69 10.11 34.69
N ILE A 298 23.58 9.81 35.35
CA ILE A 298 22.64 10.80 35.88
C ILE A 298 22.54 10.66 37.39
N THR A 299 22.71 11.79 38.08
CA THR A 299 22.49 11.90 39.53
C THR A 299 21.05 12.29 39.79
N THR A 300 20.32 11.49 40.55
CA THR A 300 18.93 11.77 40.92
C THR A 300 18.86 12.81 42.05
N PRO A 301 17.69 13.41 42.33
CA PRO A 301 17.52 14.34 43.44
C PRO A 301 17.91 13.79 44.82
N SER A 302 17.83 12.46 45.02
CA SER A 302 18.28 11.81 46.25
C SER A 302 19.81 11.60 46.33
N GLY A 303 20.55 11.96 45.28
CA GLY A 303 22.00 11.76 45.15
C GLY A 303 22.40 10.39 44.62
N LYS A 304 21.44 9.52 44.27
CA LYS A 304 21.73 8.22 43.65
C LYS A 304 22.19 8.40 42.21
N ILE A 305 23.20 7.64 41.78
CA ILE A 305 23.75 7.73 40.44
C ILE A 305 23.30 6.52 39.62
N PHE A 306 22.82 6.76 38.40
CA PHE A 306 22.52 5.73 37.42
C PHE A 306 23.40 5.91 36.19
N THR A 307 24.23 4.93 35.88
CA THR A 307 25.04 4.90 34.65
C THR A 307 24.43 3.91 33.67
N ARG A 308 23.84 4.41 32.60
CA ARG A 308 23.07 3.60 31.63
C ARG A 308 23.24 4.17 30.23
N GLN A 309 22.89 3.36 29.23
CA GLN A 309 22.65 3.83 27.89
C GLN A 309 21.25 4.45 27.82
N TRP A 310 21.19 5.77 27.66
CA TRP A 310 19.96 6.53 27.52
C TRP A 310 19.51 6.59 26.05
N ARG A 311 18.23 6.89 25.84
CA ARG A 311 17.65 7.06 24.50
C ARG A 311 17.88 8.46 23.91
N VAL A 312 18.38 9.38 24.73
CA VAL A 312 18.63 10.79 24.42
C VAL A 312 20.09 11.11 24.73
N SER A 313 20.59 12.24 24.23
CA SER A 313 21.93 12.72 24.60
C SER A 313 21.95 13.27 26.04
N GLU A 314 23.15 13.43 26.62
CA GLU A 314 23.29 14.04 27.94
C GLU A 314 22.73 15.48 27.96
N GLU A 315 22.96 16.24 26.89
CA GLU A 315 22.43 17.58 26.69
C GLU A 315 20.89 17.59 26.70
N GLU A 316 20.25 16.75 25.88
CA GLU A 316 18.78 16.63 25.82
C GLU A 316 18.21 16.14 27.16
N MET A 317 18.91 15.25 27.86
CA MET A 317 18.49 14.80 29.19
C MET A 317 18.47 15.94 30.22
N LEU A 318 19.50 16.79 30.21
CA LEU A 318 19.56 17.95 31.11
C LEU A 318 18.47 18.98 30.79
N GLU A 319 18.16 19.19 29.51
CA GLU A 319 17.02 20.01 29.07
C GLU A 319 15.70 19.44 29.60
N LEU A 320 15.46 18.14 29.40
CA LEU A 320 14.26 17.46 29.90
C LEU A 320 14.14 17.52 31.43
N ILE A 321 15.26 17.44 32.16
CA ILE A 321 15.27 17.64 33.61
C ILE A 321 14.91 19.09 33.96
N GLY A 322 15.48 20.07 33.27
CA GLY A 322 15.19 21.49 33.46
C GLY A 322 13.73 21.87 33.18
N GLU A 323 13.09 21.18 32.24
CA GLU A 323 11.67 21.32 31.90
C GLU A 323 10.72 20.48 32.79
N ASP A 324 11.25 19.84 33.84
CA ASP A 324 10.52 18.93 34.74
C ASP A 324 9.82 17.78 33.96
N ARG A 325 10.42 17.31 32.87
CA ARG A 325 9.88 16.20 32.05
C ARG A 325 10.43 14.84 32.47
N ILE A 326 11.33 14.79 33.44
CA ILE A 326 11.88 13.55 33.98
C ILE A 326 11.33 13.27 35.38
N TYR A 327 10.73 12.09 35.55
CA TYR A 327 10.26 11.59 36.83
C TYR A 327 11.28 10.65 37.46
N PHE A 328 11.67 10.94 38.70
CA PHE A 328 12.68 10.21 39.49
C PHE A 328 12.07 9.30 40.56
N GLY A 329 10.77 8.98 40.46
CA GLY A 329 10.06 8.25 41.51
C GLY A 329 9.65 9.14 42.69
N LYS A 330 8.76 8.63 43.53
CA LYS A 330 8.18 9.38 44.67
C LYS A 330 9.23 9.93 45.64
N ASN A 331 10.35 9.22 45.80
CA ASN A 331 11.44 9.57 46.70
C ASN A 331 12.65 10.17 45.98
N GLY A 332 12.57 10.38 44.66
CA GLY A 332 13.69 10.91 43.87
C GLY A 332 14.89 9.97 43.73
N ASP A 333 14.70 8.66 43.89
CA ASP A 333 15.75 7.62 43.93
C ASP A 333 15.55 6.48 42.90
N SER A 334 14.53 6.63 42.05
CA SER A 334 14.20 5.67 41.01
C SER A 334 14.95 5.97 39.72
N VAL A 335 15.02 4.97 38.84
CA VAL A 335 15.60 5.17 37.50
C VAL A 335 14.81 6.26 36.78
N PRO A 336 15.47 7.29 36.24
CA PRO A 336 14.83 8.35 35.46
C PRO A 336 13.89 7.81 34.37
N SER A 337 12.69 8.37 34.31
CA SER A 337 11.67 8.05 33.30
C SER A 337 11.09 9.33 32.72
N LEU A 338 10.70 9.31 31.44
CA LEU A 338 10.09 10.48 30.81
C LEU A 338 8.60 10.58 31.18
N LYS A 339 8.17 11.76 31.62
CA LYS A 339 6.75 12.11 31.83
C LYS A 339 6.07 12.27 30.47
N ALA A 340 5.33 11.26 30.08
CA ALA A 340 4.70 11.19 28.77
C ALA A 340 3.21 11.58 28.91
N PHE A 341 2.93 12.89 28.97
CA PHE A 341 1.61 13.48 29.28
C PHE A 341 0.52 13.08 28.30
N ILE A 342 -0.70 12.86 28.80
CA ILE A 342 -1.85 12.45 27.98
C ILE A 342 -2.30 13.54 26.99
N ASN A 343 -2.24 14.80 27.43
CA ASN A 343 -2.65 15.95 26.64
C ASN A 343 -1.62 16.37 25.60
N GLU A 344 -0.42 15.75 25.61
CA GLU A 344 0.62 16.04 24.65
C GLU A 344 0.53 15.08 23.45
N PRO A 345 0.32 15.59 22.24
CA PRO A 345 0.29 14.78 21.05
C PRO A 345 1.61 14.02 20.86
N LYS A 346 1.52 12.76 20.44
CA LYS A 346 2.70 11.96 20.08
C LYS A 346 2.86 11.97 18.57
N LEU A 347 4.09 12.20 18.09
CA LEU A 347 4.44 11.87 16.73
C LEU A 347 4.59 10.35 16.59
N SER A 348 3.71 9.74 15.80
CA SER A 348 3.68 8.31 15.54
C SER A 348 4.00 8.01 14.07
N THR A 349 4.55 6.81 13.84
CA THR A 349 4.81 6.23 12.52
C THR A 349 3.71 5.23 12.18
N PRO A 350 3.34 5.03 10.90
CA PRO A 350 2.35 4.03 10.53
C PRO A 350 2.67 2.64 11.11
N THR A 351 1.65 1.93 11.59
CA THR A 351 1.74 0.56 12.10
C THR A 351 1.18 -0.42 11.08
N THR A 352 1.66 -1.66 11.11
CA THR A 352 1.17 -2.74 10.23
C THR A 352 -0.22 -3.25 10.60
N ILE A 353 -0.73 -2.90 11.79
CA ILE A 353 -2.10 -3.19 12.21
C ILE A 353 -2.89 -1.88 12.19
N LEU A 354 -3.92 -1.82 11.36
CA LEU A 354 -4.81 -0.68 11.19
C LEU A 354 -6.08 -0.92 12.01
N SER A 355 -6.03 -0.53 13.27
CA SER A 355 -7.19 -0.48 14.16
C SER A 355 -7.69 0.96 14.34
N GLY A 356 -8.99 1.14 14.56
CA GLY A 356 -9.58 2.46 14.79
C GLY A 356 -9.66 3.37 13.56
N VAL A 357 -9.34 2.88 12.36
CA VAL A 357 -9.36 3.66 11.10
C VAL A 357 -10.69 3.55 10.34
N GLY A 358 -11.76 3.16 11.02
CA GLY A 358 -13.04 2.81 10.42
C GLY A 358 -13.16 1.32 10.10
N THR A 359 -14.39 0.84 10.02
CA THR A 359 -14.77 -0.56 9.81
C THR A 359 -15.74 -0.67 8.63
N ALA A 360 -16.05 -1.88 8.16
CA ALA A 360 -17.06 -2.06 7.09
C ALA A 360 -18.43 -1.46 7.47
N LYS A 361 -18.74 -1.46 8.78
CA LYS A 361 -19.95 -0.85 9.32
C LYS A 361 -19.93 0.68 9.22
N THR A 362 -18.80 1.33 9.49
CA THR A 362 -18.69 2.79 9.34
C THR A 362 -18.75 3.18 7.87
N ALA A 363 -18.14 2.40 6.98
CA ALA A 363 -18.22 2.63 5.53
C ALA A 363 -19.67 2.65 5.01
N GLY A 364 -20.49 1.68 5.45
CA GLY A 364 -21.91 1.66 5.09
C GLY A 364 -22.67 2.88 5.62
N LYS A 365 -22.32 3.40 6.80
CA LYS A 365 -22.91 4.64 7.33
C LYS A 365 -22.46 5.86 6.55
N ASP A 366 -21.20 5.94 6.14
CA ASP A 366 -20.67 7.05 5.35
C ASP A 366 -21.45 7.19 4.02
N ILE A 367 -21.67 6.07 3.32
CA ILE A 367 -22.49 6.05 2.10
C ILE A 367 -23.95 6.45 2.35
N GLU A 368 -24.54 5.96 3.44
CA GLU A 368 -25.91 6.35 3.82
C GLU A 368 -26.04 7.85 4.07
N ASN A 369 -25.06 8.44 4.77
CA ASN A 369 -25.03 9.86 5.07
C ASN A 369 -24.82 10.72 3.81
N MET A 370 -24.01 10.25 2.85
CA MET A 370 -23.69 10.97 1.62
C MET A 370 -24.78 10.85 0.55
N LEU A 371 -25.34 9.65 0.37
CA LEU A 371 -26.22 9.31 -0.77
C LEU A 371 -27.65 8.94 -0.34
N GLY A 372 -27.96 8.96 0.96
CA GLY A 372 -29.29 8.68 1.50
C GLY A 372 -29.70 7.21 1.53
N SER A 373 -28.85 6.28 1.07
CA SER A 373 -29.15 4.84 1.08
C SER A 373 -27.90 3.98 1.07
N ARG A 374 -27.87 2.96 1.93
CA ARG A 374 -26.83 1.93 1.96
C ARG A 374 -26.86 0.97 0.76
N LYS A 375 -27.95 0.93 0.01
CA LYS A 375 -28.15 -0.07 -1.06
C LYS A 375 -27.53 0.32 -2.40
N ILE A 376 -26.98 1.53 -2.52
CA ILE A 376 -26.37 2.01 -3.76
C ILE A 376 -25.03 1.31 -4.00
N PHE A 377 -24.24 1.11 -2.94
CA PHE A 377 -22.99 0.36 -2.97
C PHE A 377 -23.00 -0.73 -1.91
N SER A 378 -22.81 -1.98 -2.32
CA SER A 378 -22.91 -3.15 -1.44
C SER A 378 -21.74 -3.26 -0.45
N TYR A 379 -20.52 -2.90 -0.89
CA TYR A 379 -19.28 -3.15 -0.13
C TYR A 379 -18.32 -1.95 -0.17
N PRO A 380 -18.71 -0.77 0.34
CA PRO A 380 -17.82 0.40 0.36
C PRO A 380 -16.67 0.23 1.37
N LYS A 381 -15.53 0.87 1.09
CA LYS A 381 -14.43 1.06 2.06
C LYS A 381 -14.67 2.33 2.89
N PRO A 382 -14.26 2.37 4.17
CA PRO A 382 -14.53 3.53 5.00
C PRO A 382 -13.69 4.74 4.58
N TRP A 383 -14.30 5.93 4.61
CA TRP A 383 -13.60 7.17 4.27
C TRP A 383 -12.34 7.37 5.13
N LEU A 384 -12.44 7.01 6.41
CA LEU A 384 -11.35 7.13 7.38
C LEU A 384 -10.17 6.20 7.06
N SER A 385 -10.35 5.02 6.49
CA SER A 385 -9.23 4.15 6.14
C SER A 385 -8.48 4.68 4.93
N SER A 386 -9.21 5.15 3.91
CA SER A 386 -8.62 5.78 2.72
C SER A 386 -7.91 7.09 3.07
N CYS A 387 -8.50 7.91 3.95
CA CYS A 387 -7.87 9.13 4.45
C CYS A 387 -6.69 8.87 5.41
N TRP A 388 -6.72 7.79 6.18
CA TRP A 388 -5.60 7.39 7.04
C TRP A 388 -4.35 7.15 6.21
N VAL A 389 -4.51 6.51 5.05
CA VAL A 389 -3.41 6.33 4.11
C VAL A 389 -2.99 7.70 3.60
N LEU A 390 -3.88 8.46 2.94
CA LEU A 390 -3.54 9.76 2.33
C LEU A 390 -2.87 10.78 3.28
N LYS A 391 -3.28 10.83 4.55
CA LYS A 391 -2.73 11.79 5.53
C LYS A 391 -1.28 11.47 5.97
N LYS A 392 -0.78 10.28 5.66
CA LYS A 392 0.52 9.79 6.11
C LYS A 392 1.57 9.79 5.01
N PHE A 393 1.18 10.12 3.79
CA PHE A 393 2.04 10.23 2.61
C PHE A 393 2.39 11.68 2.29
#